data_AF-A0A840G921-F1
#
_entry.id   AF-A0A840G921-F1
#
_cell.length_a   1.000
_cell.length_b   1.000
_cell.length_c   1.000
_cell.angle_alpha   90.00
_cell.angle_beta   90.00
_cell.angle_gamma   90.00
#
_symmetry.space_group_name_H-M   'P 1'
#
loop_
_entity.id
_entity.type
_entity.pdbx_description
1 polymer ?
#
loop_
_entity_poly.entity_id
_entity_poly.type
_entity_poly.pdbx_seq_one_letter_code
_entity_poly.pdbx_strand_id
1 'polypeptide(L)'
;MSDITRLRSALFATLDDLRDPAKTIDLDRVKAINETAKNITDTAKVEVNFLRVTGAAEGSGFIPTYKPALPGGTSESQSTATGTKTIEHVPGGTKITHRLK
;
A
#
# COMPACT_ATOMS: atom_id res chain seq x y z
N MET A 1 -2.40 2.37 11.34
CA MET A 1 -1.54 2.84 10.23
C MET A 1 -2.29 3.91 9.44
N SER A 2 -1.59 4.88 8.83
CA SER A 2 -2.19 5.91 7.98
C SER A 2 -1.90 5.58 6.53
N ASP A 3 -2.84 4.92 5.85
CA ASP A 3 -2.74 4.48 4.46
C ASP A 3 -3.85 5.09 3.58
N ILE A 4 -3.73 4.93 2.26
CA ILE A 4 -4.70 5.48 1.31
C ILE A 4 -6.11 4.88 1.46
N THR A 5 -6.22 3.65 1.97
CA THR A 5 -7.51 2.97 2.21
C THR A 5 -8.29 3.65 3.33
N ARG A 6 -7.61 3.99 4.43
CA ARG A 6 -8.19 4.72 5.55
C ARG A 6 -8.61 6.14 5.15
N LEU A 7 -7.78 6.83 4.37
CA LEU A 7 -8.12 8.14 3.82
C LEU A 7 -9.39 8.07 2.95
N ARG A 8 -9.42 7.11 2.01
CA ARG A 8 -10.56 6.89 1.12
C ARG A 8 -11.84 6.62 1.91
N SER A 9 -11.76 5.80 2.97
CA SER A 9 -12.91 5.49 3.82
C SER A 9 -13.44 6.74 4.55
N ALA A 10 -12.56 7.58 5.09
CA ALA A 10 -12.96 8.83 5.75
C ALA A 10 -13.60 9.84 4.78
N LEU A 11 -13.11 9.91 3.54
CA LEU A 11 -13.71 10.75 2.50
C LEU A 11 -15.11 10.27 2.10
N PHE A 12 -15.30 8.96 1.94
CA PHE A 12 -16.63 8.43 1.65
C PHE A 12 -17.63 8.69 2.78
N ALA A 13 -17.22 8.53 4.04
CA ALA A 13 -18.05 8.89 5.18
C ALA A 13 -18.42 10.39 5.17
N THR A 14 -17.47 11.26 4.79
CA THR A 14 -17.74 12.71 4.64
C THR A 14 -18.73 12.98 3.51
N LEU A 15 -18.64 12.25 2.40
CA LEU A 15 -19.60 12.35 1.29
C LEU A 15 -20.99 11.85 1.67
N ASP A 16 -21.09 10.76 2.44
CA ASP A 16 -22.37 10.23 2.94
C ASP A 16 -23.03 11.23 3.89
N ASP A 17 -22.23 11.83 4.77
CA ASP A 17 -22.68 12.89 5.67
C ASP A 17 -23.23 14.09 4.88
N LEU A 18 -22.53 14.56 3.84
CA LEU A 18 -22.97 15.66 2.98
C LEU A 18 -24.28 15.38 2.23
N ARG A 19 -24.60 14.10 1.98
CA ARG A 19 -25.82 13.69 1.29
C ARG A 19 -27.01 13.61 2.21
N ASP A 20 -26.81 13.57 3.53
CA ASP A 20 -27.88 13.54 4.51
C ASP A 20 -28.42 14.97 4.75
N PRO A 21 -29.63 15.30 4.26
CA PRO A 21 -30.19 16.65 4.41
C PRO A 21 -30.53 17.00 5.87
N ALA A 22 -30.57 16.02 6.78
CA ALA A 22 -30.82 16.24 8.20
C ALA A 22 -29.54 16.59 8.98
N LYS A 23 -28.35 16.39 8.41
CA LYS A 23 -27.08 16.71 9.07
C LYS A 23 -26.67 18.16 8.82
N THR A 24 -26.48 18.90 9.90
CA THR A 24 -25.80 20.21 9.85
C THR A 24 -24.30 20.01 9.72
N ILE A 25 -23.74 20.36 8.56
CA ILE A 25 -22.32 20.18 8.26
C ILE A 25 -21.68 21.54 7.98
N ASP A 26 -20.48 21.71 8.52
CA ASP A 26 -19.62 22.85 8.23
C ASP A 26 -18.95 22.68 6.86
N LEU A 27 -19.44 23.43 5.87
CA LEU A 27 -18.95 23.37 4.50
C LEU A 27 -17.48 23.80 4.36
N ASP A 28 -16.99 24.69 5.22
CA ASP A 28 -15.60 25.15 5.15
C ASP A 28 -14.64 24.08 5.68
N ARG A 29 -15.05 23.38 6.75
CA ARG A 29 -14.35 22.17 7.20
C ARG A 29 -14.31 21.10 6.10
N VAL A 30 -15.41 20.89 5.39
CA VAL A 30 -15.49 19.91 4.29
C VAL A 30 -14.54 20.28 3.16
N LYS A 31 -14.47 21.56 2.77
CA LYS A 31 -13.50 22.02 1.76
C LYS A 31 -12.06 21.79 2.23
N ALA A 32 -11.74 22.10 3.48
CA ALA A 32 -10.40 21.89 4.03
C ALA A 32 -9.98 20.41 4.05
N ILE A 33 -10.92 19.51 4.38
CA ILE A 33 -10.71 18.05 4.31
C ILE A 33 -10.46 17.62 2.87
N ASN A 34 -11.28 18.09 1.92
CA ASN A 34 -11.11 17.76 0.51
C ASN A 34 -9.75 18.23 -0.03
N GLU A 35 -9.30 19.42 0.35
CA GLU A 35 -8.01 19.94 -0.09
C GLU A 35 -6.84 19.11 0.48
N THR A 36 -6.91 18.77 1.76
CA THR A 36 -5.92 17.88 2.39
C THR A 36 -5.88 16.51 1.70
N ALA A 37 -7.03 15.97 1.34
CA ALA A 37 -7.12 14.69 0.63
C ALA A 37 -6.55 14.72 -0.79
N LYS A 38 -6.73 15.83 -1.52
CA LYS A 38 -6.06 16.03 -2.81
C LYS A 38 -4.54 15.99 -2.64
N ASN A 39 -4.01 16.75 -1.68
CA ASN A 39 -2.57 16.77 -1.41
C ASN A 39 -2.03 15.37 -1.12
N ILE A 40 -2.71 14.57 -0.30
CA ILE A 40 -2.31 13.19 -0.03
C ILE A 40 -2.38 12.32 -1.31
N THR A 41 -3.43 12.47 -2.12
CA THR A 41 -3.55 11.75 -3.40
C THR A 41 -2.41 12.11 -4.35
N ASP A 42 -1.97 13.36 -4.38
CA ASP A 42 -0.83 13.80 -5.18
C ASP A 42 0.49 13.22 -4.67
N THR A 43 0.68 13.08 -3.35
CA THR A 43 1.83 12.34 -2.80
C THR A 43 1.84 10.87 -3.24
N ALA A 44 0.66 10.24 -3.32
CA ALA A 44 0.50 8.87 -3.82
C ALA A 44 0.91 8.74 -5.29
N LYS A 45 0.55 9.73 -6.13
CA LYS A 45 0.96 9.77 -7.54
C LYS A 45 2.49 9.92 -7.67
N VAL A 46 3.11 10.71 -6.81
CA VAL A 46 4.58 10.85 -6.78
C VAL A 46 5.24 9.52 -6.41
N GLU A 47 4.69 8.77 -5.46
CA GLU A 47 5.17 7.43 -5.13
C GLU A 47 5.09 6.48 -6.33
N VAL A 48 3.97 6.44 -7.06
CA VAL A 48 3.84 5.61 -8.28
C VAL A 48 4.87 6.02 -9.33
N ASN A 49 5.09 7.33 -9.50
CA ASN A 49 6.12 7.83 -10.42
C ASN A 49 7.53 7.43 -9.97
N PHE A 50 7.83 7.51 -8.67
CA PHE A 50 9.09 7.08 -8.10
C PHE A 50 9.34 5.59 -8.38
N LEU A 51 8.36 4.72 -8.11
CA LEU A 51 8.44 3.29 -8.42
C LEU A 51 8.71 3.03 -9.91
N ARG A 52 7.98 3.74 -10.79
CA ARG A 52 8.11 3.62 -12.25
C ARG A 52 9.50 4.04 -12.75
N VAL A 53 10.06 5.14 -12.22
CA VAL A 53 11.35 5.68 -12.66
C VAL A 53 12.53 4.88 -12.11
N THR A 54 12.44 4.44 -10.86
CA THR A 54 13.53 3.72 -10.18
C THR A 54 13.53 2.22 -10.46
N GLY A 55 12.40 1.66 -10.90
CA GLY A 55 12.22 0.21 -11.00
C GLY A 55 12.20 -0.49 -9.64
N ALA A 56 11.98 0.25 -8.55
CA ALA A 56 11.90 -0.31 -7.21
C ALA A 56 10.74 -1.32 -7.13
N ALA A 57 10.99 -2.47 -6.50
CA ALA A 57 10.01 -3.54 -6.36
C ALA A 57 8.95 -3.26 -5.29
N GLU A 58 9.24 -2.34 -4.36
CA GLU A 58 8.38 -2.00 -3.23
C GLU A 58 8.35 -0.49 -3.01
N GLY A 59 7.16 0.03 -2.66
CA GLY A 59 6.95 1.44 -2.33
C GLY A 59 7.19 1.73 -0.85
N SER A 60 6.79 2.92 -0.43
CA SER A 60 6.83 3.37 0.96
C SER A 60 5.84 2.64 1.89
N GLY A 61 4.95 1.82 1.32
CA GLY A 61 3.86 1.17 2.03
C GLY A 61 2.61 2.04 2.18
N PHE A 62 2.60 3.23 1.57
CA PHE A 62 1.44 4.13 1.56
C PHE A 62 0.34 3.64 0.60
N ILE A 63 0.71 3.21 -0.60
CA ILE A 63 -0.14 2.37 -1.46
C ILE A 63 0.14 0.90 -1.13
N PRO A 64 -0.82 0.16 -0.53
CA PRO A 64 -0.61 -1.24 -0.19
C PRO A 64 -0.41 -2.06 -1.47
N THR A 65 0.71 -2.77 -1.55
CA THR A 65 0.95 -3.74 -2.61
C THR A 65 0.19 -5.02 -2.26
N TYR A 66 -0.92 -5.27 -2.96
CA TYR A 66 -1.51 -6.59 -2.94
C TYR A 66 -0.56 -7.53 -3.69
N LYS A 67 0.35 -8.19 -2.97
CA LYS A 67 1.01 -9.37 -3.48
C LYS A 67 0.02 -10.52 -3.24
N PRO A 68 -0.77 -10.95 -4.25
CA PRO A 68 -1.49 -12.21 -4.09
C PRO A 68 -0.46 -13.26 -3.73
N ALA A 69 -0.67 -13.96 -2.61
CA ALA A 69 0.08 -15.17 -2.36
C ALA A 69 -0.16 -16.05 -3.58
N LEU A 70 0.88 -16.23 -4.39
CA LEU A 70 0.85 -17.21 -5.47
C LEU A 70 0.41 -18.53 -4.83
N PRO A 71 -0.55 -19.27 -5.42
CA PRO A 71 -0.96 -20.55 -4.87
C PRO A 71 0.23 -21.52 -5.00
N GLY A 72 1.03 -21.58 -3.93
CA GLY A 72 2.32 -22.27 -3.89
C GLY A 72 3.37 -21.48 -3.10
N GLY A 73 3.24 -21.48 -1.76
CA GLY A 73 4.34 -21.19 -0.84
C GLY A 73 4.63 -19.71 -0.52
N THR A 74 4.61 -19.38 0.77
CA THR A 74 5.36 -18.23 1.29
C THR A 74 6.82 -18.43 0.92
N SER A 75 7.33 -17.58 0.03
CA SER A 75 8.74 -17.53 -0.33
C SER A 75 9.39 -16.38 0.40
N GLU A 76 10.21 -16.67 1.42
CA GLU A 76 11.01 -15.68 2.12
C GLU A 76 12.39 -15.60 1.48
N SER A 77 12.76 -14.43 0.97
CA SER A 77 14.08 -14.16 0.42
C SER A 77 14.88 -13.32 1.41
N GLN A 78 15.96 -13.89 1.94
CA GLN A 78 16.85 -13.23 2.89
C GLN A 78 18.21 -12.96 2.22
N SER A 79 18.67 -11.71 2.27
CA SER A 79 20.03 -11.35 1.89
C SER A 79 21.01 -11.87 2.95
N THR A 80 21.99 -12.66 2.53
CA THR A 80 23.05 -13.22 3.40
C THR A 80 24.39 -12.57 3.05
N ALA A 81 25.39 -12.67 3.93
CA ALA A 81 26.70 -12.06 3.74
C ALA A 81 27.43 -12.49 2.44
N THR A 82 27.02 -13.58 1.80
CA THR A 82 27.70 -14.16 0.61
C THR A 82 26.75 -14.36 -0.59
N GLY A 83 25.50 -13.91 -0.52
CA GLY A 83 24.52 -14.12 -1.59
C GLY A 83 23.07 -14.06 -1.11
N THR A 84 22.14 -14.61 -1.89
CA THR A 84 20.70 -14.60 -1.56
C THR A 84 20.23 -15.99 -1.17
N LYS A 85 19.49 -16.09 -0.06
CA LYS A 85 18.80 -17.30 0.39
C LYS A 85 17.31 -17.17 0.11
N THR A 86 16.74 -18.08 -0.66
CA THR A 86 15.29 -18.17 -0.88
C THR A 86 14.74 -19.41 -0.18
N ILE A 87 13.78 -19.22 0.71
CA ILE A 87 13.07 -20.27 1.44
C ILE A 87 11.66 -20.36 0.87
N GLU A 88 11.32 -21.48 0.25
CA GLU A 88 10.00 -21.73 -0.34
C GLU A 88 9.31 -22.86 0.43
N HIS A 89 8.15 -22.59 1.00
CA HIS A 89 7.31 -23.61 1.65
C HIS A 89 6.45 -24.33 0.62
N VAL A 90 6.72 -25.61 0.36
CA VAL A 90 5.94 -26.46 -0.57
C VAL A 90 5.10 -27.48 0.22
N PRO A 91 3.98 -27.97 -0.34
CA PRO A 91 3.23 -29.05 0.29
C PRO A 91 4.14 -30.27 0.51
N GLY A 92 4.39 -30.61 1.78
CA GLY A 92 5.25 -31.73 2.18
C GLY A 92 6.71 -31.39 2.49
N GLY A 93 7.12 -30.12 2.52
CA GLY A 93 8.46 -29.74 2.99
C GLY A 93 8.87 -28.29 2.72
N THR A 94 10.11 -27.94 3.08
CA THR A 94 10.68 -26.61 2.83
C THR A 94 11.85 -26.73 1.87
N LYS A 95 11.81 -26.00 0.75
CA LYS A 95 12.95 -25.87 -0.18
C LYS A 95 13.77 -24.64 0.21
N ILE A 96 15.06 -24.83 0.50
CA ILE A 96 15.99 -23.74 0.78
C ILE A 96 17.01 -23.68 -0.35
N THR A 97 17.03 -22.58 -1.10
CA THR A 97 17.98 -22.35 -2.18
C THR A 97 18.93 -21.24 -1.78
N HIS A 98 20.23 -21.53 -1.75
CA HIS A 98 21.27 -20.52 -1.58
C HIS A 98 21.93 -20.22 -2.93
N ARG A 99 21.87 -18.98 -3.37
CA ARG A 99 22.59 -18.49 -4.54
C ARG A 99 23.74 -17.60 -4.08
N LEU A 100 24.96 -18.10 -4.19
CA LEU A 100 26.18 -17.32 -3.94
C LEU A 100 26.41 -16.35 -5.11
N LYS A 101 27.09 -15.24 -4.84
CA LYS A 101 27.46 -14.24 -5.86
C LYS A 101 28.69 -14.67 -6.65
#